data_AF-A0A7C1HFQ4-F1
#
_entry.id   AF-A0A7C1HFQ4-F1
#
_cell.length_a   1.000
_cell.length_b   1.000
_cell.length_c   1.000
_cell.angle_alpha   90.00
_cell.angle_beta   90.00
_cell.angle_gamma   90.00
#
_symmetry.space_group_name_H-M   'P 1'
#
loop_
_entity.id
_entity.type
_entity.pdbx_description
1 polymer ?
#
loop_
_entity_poly.entity_id
_entity_poly.type
_entity_poly.pdbx_seq_one_letter_code
_entity_poly.pdbx_strand_id
1 'polypeptide(L)'
;MPRSGSTGCSESKPVQRKYPGYSGFPKARKCRSCFRSAFPRKIIPARKRNRSKNGPASTGGRVADPGREIPDWLAWAREIQALAQTGLAFSRNVHEEERNRRLMALAAEMTGACGGLDEASLLDRLLVQKGYATPKVDVRGAAVRDGRILLVREASDGRWCLPGGWADVGDSPVGAVVREIREESGFDVRTTKVAGVFDANRDGRPLELFHAFKIIFLCEITGGEATPSHETPEVAFFPPDAPPPLSRNRTHPRHLAEIKRHLADAARMTYFE
;
A
#
# COMPACT_ATOMS: atom_id res chain seq x y z
N MET A 1 -30.09 44.85 37.25
CA MET A 1 -30.52 44.24 35.96
C MET A 1 -29.47 44.55 34.89
N PRO A 2 -29.34 43.73 33.82
CA PRO A 2 -28.07 43.50 33.10
C PRO A 2 -28.06 44.09 31.65
N ARG A 3 -27.04 43.97 30.78
CA ARG A 3 -25.88 43.04 30.67
C ARG A 3 -24.55 43.73 30.27
N SER A 4 -23.46 42.98 30.48
CA SER A 4 -22.14 43.06 29.84
C SER A 4 -22.16 42.90 28.30
N GLY A 5 -21.18 43.51 27.62
CA GLY A 5 -20.88 43.28 26.20
C GLY A 5 -19.58 42.51 25.99
N SER A 6 -19.68 41.19 25.83
CA SER A 6 -18.55 40.31 25.48
C SER A 6 -18.44 40.12 23.97
N THR A 7 -17.29 40.40 23.36
CA THR A 7 -16.96 40.03 21.98
C THR A 7 -16.78 38.51 21.86
N GLY A 8 -17.88 37.81 21.57
CA GLY A 8 -17.87 36.36 21.38
C GLY A 8 -17.17 35.97 20.08
N CYS A 9 -16.18 35.08 20.19
CA CYS A 9 -15.62 34.36 19.04
C CYS A 9 -16.71 33.45 18.46
N SER A 10 -17.04 33.60 17.17
CA SER A 10 -18.08 32.77 16.54
C SER A 10 -17.52 31.41 16.16
N GLU A 11 -17.81 30.39 16.96
CA GLU A 11 -17.56 28.99 16.61
C GLU A 11 -18.23 28.63 15.28
N SER A 12 -17.41 28.27 14.29
CA SER A 12 -17.86 27.72 13.02
C SER A 12 -18.33 26.28 13.21
N LYS A 13 -19.66 26.10 13.34
CA LYS A 13 -20.27 24.77 13.38
C LYS A 13 -19.88 23.95 12.13
N PRO A 14 -19.55 22.66 12.26
CA PRO A 14 -19.23 21.82 11.10
C PRO A 14 -20.46 21.69 10.20
N VAL A 15 -20.31 22.09 8.93
CA VAL A 15 -21.37 21.99 7.92
C VAL A 15 -21.57 20.52 7.57
N GLN A 16 -22.64 19.90 8.08
CA GLN A 16 -23.11 18.61 7.59
C GLN A 16 -23.56 18.73 6.13
N ARG A 17 -22.66 18.43 5.18
CA ARG A 17 -23.02 18.22 3.78
C ARG A 17 -23.81 16.92 3.67
N LYS A 18 -25.14 17.02 3.78
CA LYS A 18 -26.05 15.95 3.34
C LYS A 18 -25.88 15.75 1.83
N TYR A 19 -25.48 14.57 1.40
CA TYR A 19 -25.55 14.17 -0.01
C TYR A 19 -27.03 13.94 -0.38
N PRO A 20 -27.62 14.75 -1.29
CA PRO A 20 -29.00 14.51 -1.73
C PRO A 20 -29.02 13.29 -2.66
N GLY A 21 -29.76 12.24 -2.28
CA GLY A 21 -29.96 11.04 -3.10
C GLY A 21 -29.96 9.72 -2.34
N TYR A 22 -29.31 9.64 -1.18
CA TYR A 22 -29.27 8.40 -0.37
C TYR A 22 -30.41 8.36 0.67
N SER A 23 -31.54 7.76 0.30
CA SER A 23 -32.52 7.25 1.26
C SER A 23 -32.01 5.95 1.88
N GLY A 24 -31.77 5.95 3.19
CA GLY A 24 -31.18 4.81 3.89
C GLY A 24 -32.06 3.56 3.85
N PHE A 25 -31.46 2.40 3.55
CA PHE A 25 -32.13 1.10 3.61
C PHE A 25 -32.18 0.55 5.06
N PRO A 26 -33.21 -0.25 5.40
CA PRO A 26 -33.42 -0.72 6.77
C PRO A 26 -32.33 -1.69 7.24
N LYS A 27 -32.00 -1.61 8.54
CA LYS A 27 -30.99 -2.45 9.22
C LYS A 27 -31.16 -3.94 8.84
N ALA A 28 -30.08 -4.54 8.33
CA ALA A 28 -30.06 -5.93 7.93
C ALA A 28 -30.46 -6.86 9.09
N ARG A 29 -31.61 -7.53 8.98
CA ARG A 29 -31.97 -8.61 9.88
C ARG A 29 -31.10 -9.82 9.56
N LYS A 30 -30.46 -10.40 10.59
CA LYS A 30 -29.68 -11.64 10.47
C LYS A 30 -30.58 -12.77 9.95
N CYS A 31 -30.45 -13.13 8.67
CA CYS A 31 -31.05 -14.35 8.13
C CYS A 31 -29.92 -15.29 7.69
N ARG A 32 -29.56 -16.24 8.56
CA ARG A 32 -28.88 -17.46 8.12
C ARG A 32 -29.90 -18.30 7.35
N SER A 33 -29.44 -19.04 6.34
CA SER A 33 -30.21 -19.83 5.37
C SER A 33 -31.06 -19.06 4.34
N CYS A 34 -30.42 -18.62 3.25
CA CYS A 34 -30.96 -18.67 1.88
C CYS A 34 -29.83 -18.41 0.85
N PHE A 35 -29.06 -19.44 0.50
CA PHE A 35 -28.12 -19.38 -0.63
C PHE A 35 -28.00 -20.75 -1.32
N ARG A 36 -29.09 -21.18 -1.95
CA ARG A 36 -29.12 -22.25 -2.97
C ARG A 36 -30.10 -21.83 -4.07
N SER A 37 -29.77 -22.19 -5.32
CA SER A 37 -30.48 -21.87 -6.59
C SER A 37 -30.77 -20.37 -6.82
N ALA A 38 -30.23 -19.67 -7.81
CA ALA A 38 -30.00 -20.08 -9.19
C ALA A 38 -29.02 -19.15 -9.91
N PHE A 39 -28.04 -19.73 -10.62
CA PHE A 39 -27.31 -19.07 -11.71
C PHE A 39 -26.93 -20.13 -12.77
N PRO A 40 -27.19 -19.90 -14.07
CA PRO A 40 -26.84 -20.85 -15.10
C PRO A 40 -25.31 -20.89 -15.30
N ARG A 41 -24.73 -22.10 -15.22
CA ARG A 41 -23.28 -22.29 -15.46
C ARG A 41 -22.97 -22.28 -16.95
N LYS A 42 -22.35 -21.21 -17.45
CA LYS A 42 -21.39 -21.17 -18.58
C LYS A 42 -20.82 -19.75 -18.78
N ILE A 43 -19.65 -19.67 -19.41
CA ILE A 43 -18.80 -18.48 -19.69
C ILE A 43 -17.66 -18.24 -18.68
N ILE A 44 -16.84 -19.27 -18.40
CA ILE A 44 -15.40 -19.15 -18.13
C ILE A 44 -14.72 -20.43 -18.67
N PRO A 45 -13.67 -20.37 -19.52
CA PRO A 45 -12.89 -21.57 -19.88
C PRO A 45 -12.08 -22.08 -18.68
N ALA A 46 -12.34 -23.31 -18.24
CA ALA A 46 -11.67 -23.87 -17.07
C ALA A 46 -10.20 -24.24 -17.37
N ARG A 47 -9.26 -23.57 -16.67
CA ARG A 47 -7.83 -23.92 -16.69
C ARG A 47 -7.65 -25.28 -15.98
N LYS A 48 -7.31 -26.34 -16.71
CA LYS A 48 -7.14 -27.69 -16.15
C LYS A 48 -5.96 -27.74 -15.16
N ARG A 49 -6.23 -27.78 -13.85
CA ARG A 49 -5.27 -28.20 -12.81
C ARG A 49 -5.48 -29.68 -12.51
N ASN A 50 -4.50 -30.53 -12.86
CA ASN A 50 -4.51 -31.95 -12.51
C ASN A 50 -4.41 -32.11 -10.99
N ARG A 51 -5.32 -32.87 -10.38
CA ARG A 51 -5.25 -33.25 -8.95
C ARG A 51 -5.05 -34.76 -8.84
N SER A 52 -3.84 -35.18 -8.46
CA SER A 52 -3.62 -36.49 -7.86
C SER A 52 -4.24 -36.53 -6.45
N LYS A 53 -4.72 -37.69 -6.02
CA LYS A 53 -5.22 -37.95 -4.66
C LYS A 53 -4.26 -38.91 -3.94
N ASN A 54 -4.01 -38.67 -2.65
CA ASN A 54 -3.96 -39.64 -1.54
C ASN A 54 -3.10 -39.10 -0.38
N GLY A 55 -3.45 -39.41 0.88
CA GLY A 55 -2.66 -39.08 2.08
C GLY A 55 -3.52 -38.53 3.25
N PRO A 56 -3.34 -39.00 4.50
CA PRO A 56 -4.31 -38.80 5.58
C PRO A 56 -4.11 -37.51 6.41
N ALA A 57 -5.13 -37.19 7.21
CA ALA A 57 -5.15 -36.03 8.10
C ALA A 57 -4.22 -36.19 9.32
N SER A 58 -3.50 -35.12 9.67
CA SER A 58 -2.82 -34.97 10.96
C SER A 58 -3.09 -33.58 11.56
N THR A 59 -3.27 -33.57 12.88
CA THR A 59 -3.49 -32.35 13.67
C THR A 59 -2.15 -31.72 14.05
N GLY A 60 -1.87 -30.51 13.56
CA GLY A 60 -0.64 -29.77 13.87
C GLY A 60 -0.84 -28.26 13.73
N GLY A 61 -0.07 -27.48 14.48
CA GLY A 61 -0.23 -26.02 14.57
C GLY A 61 -0.07 -25.28 13.24
N ARG A 62 -0.71 -24.11 13.13
CA ARG A 62 -0.62 -23.24 11.94
C ARG A 62 0.78 -22.65 11.77
N VAL A 63 1.66 -23.40 11.11
CA VAL A 63 2.82 -22.86 10.40
C VAL A 63 2.29 -21.92 9.31
N ALA A 64 2.87 -20.72 9.21
CA ALA A 64 2.45 -19.74 8.21
C ALA A 64 2.90 -20.18 6.81
N ASP A 65 1.95 -20.25 5.87
CA ASP A 65 2.14 -20.76 4.51
C ASP A 65 2.89 -19.75 3.60
N PRO A 66 4.11 -20.09 3.10
CA PRO A 66 4.91 -19.21 2.25
C PRO A 66 4.43 -19.25 0.80
N GLY A 67 3.24 -18.72 0.54
CA GLY A 67 2.67 -18.69 -0.81
C GLY A 67 1.23 -18.25 -0.93
N ARG A 68 0.68 -17.55 0.07
CA ARG A 68 -0.73 -17.14 0.04
C ARG A 68 -0.95 -16.05 -1.01
N GLU A 69 -1.34 -16.49 -2.21
CA GLU A 69 -1.85 -15.66 -3.31
C GLU A 69 -2.86 -14.63 -2.76
N ILE A 70 -2.84 -13.41 -3.33
CA ILE A 70 -3.79 -12.35 -2.97
C ILE A 70 -5.21 -12.94 -3.02
N PRO A 71 -6.00 -12.87 -1.93
CA PRO A 71 -7.32 -13.49 -1.93
C PRO A 71 -8.17 -13.00 -3.09
N ASP A 72 -8.87 -13.91 -3.77
CA ASP A 72 -9.67 -13.59 -4.96
C ASP A 72 -10.57 -12.36 -4.76
N TRP A 73 -11.22 -12.24 -3.58
CA TRP A 73 -12.06 -11.10 -3.23
C TRP A 73 -11.32 -9.75 -3.26
N LEU A 74 -10.05 -9.71 -2.88
CA LEU A 74 -9.23 -8.50 -2.83
C LEU A 74 -8.67 -8.17 -4.22
N ALA A 75 -8.34 -9.20 -5.02
CA ALA A 75 -8.01 -9.02 -6.43
C ALA A 75 -9.22 -8.41 -7.19
N TRP A 76 -10.41 -8.98 -7.02
CA TRP A 76 -11.65 -8.46 -7.61
C TRP A 76 -12.01 -7.07 -7.09
N ALA A 77 -11.90 -6.80 -5.78
CA ALA A 77 -12.19 -5.47 -5.24
C ALA A 77 -11.29 -4.39 -5.82
N ARG A 78 -9.98 -4.68 -5.98
CA ARG A 78 -9.02 -3.77 -6.64
C ARG A 78 -9.31 -3.59 -8.12
N GLU A 79 -9.70 -4.64 -8.85
CA GLU A 79 -10.07 -4.56 -10.26
C GLU A 79 -11.35 -3.72 -10.45
N ILE A 80 -12.39 -3.95 -9.64
CA ILE A 80 -13.63 -3.16 -9.64
C ILE A 80 -13.33 -1.69 -9.30
N GLN A 81 -12.49 -1.44 -8.29
CA GLN A 81 -12.05 -0.10 -7.90
C GLN A 81 -11.33 0.62 -9.05
N ALA A 82 -10.40 -0.05 -9.72
CA ALA A 82 -9.65 0.52 -10.83
C ALA A 82 -10.54 0.83 -12.05
N LEU A 83 -11.43 -0.11 -12.42
CA LEU A 83 -12.42 0.08 -13.49
C LEU A 83 -13.40 1.21 -13.17
N ALA A 84 -13.88 1.29 -11.92
CA ALA A 84 -14.78 2.35 -11.46
C ALA A 84 -14.12 3.73 -11.49
N GLN A 85 -12.86 3.85 -11.02
CA GLN A 85 -12.12 5.11 -11.03
C GLN A 85 -11.86 5.61 -12.45
N THR A 86 -11.38 4.72 -13.32
CA THR A 86 -11.18 5.01 -14.75
C THR A 86 -12.49 5.35 -15.44
N GLY A 87 -13.58 4.66 -15.12
CA GLY A 87 -14.92 4.99 -15.58
C GLY A 87 -15.34 6.40 -15.18
N LEU A 88 -15.19 6.79 -13.91
CA LEU A 88 -15.48 8.14 -13.42
C LEU A 88 -14.64 9.22 -14.11
N ALA A 89 -13.39 8.92 -14.47
CA ALA A 89 -12.50 9.86 -15.15
C ALA A 89 -12.94 10.18 -16.59
N PHE A 90 -13.69 9.29 -17.24
CA PHE A 90 -14.13 9.42 -18.63
C PHE A 90 -15.66 9.46 -18.82
N SER A 91 -16.45 9.39 -17.74
CA SER A 91 -17.91 9.56 -17.75
C SER A 91 -18.31 10.85 -18.48
N ARG A 92 -19.28 10.75 -19.39
CA ARG A 92 -19.82 11.88 -20.18
C ARG A 92 -21.24 12.28 -19.77
N ASN A 93 -21.89 11.49 -18.92
CA ASN A 93 -23.25 11.75 -18.44
C ASN A 93 -23.46 11.23 -17.00
N VAL A 94 -24.50 11.74 -16.35
CA VAL A 94 -24.86 11.43 -14.97
C VAL A 94 -25.03 9.93 -14.74
N HIS A 95 -25.64 9.20 -15.68
CA HIS A 95 -25.86 7.75 -15.53
C HIS A 95 -24.57 6.93 -15.57
N GLU A 96 -23.56 7.36 -16.33
CA GLU A 96 -22.22 6.76 -16.28
C GLU A 96 -21.54 7.04 -14.94
N GLU A 97 -21.62 8.28 -14.43
CA GLU A 97 -21.11 8.59 -13.08
C GLU A 97 -21.81 7.78 -11.98
N GLU A 98 -23.15 7.67 -12.01
CA GLU A 98 -23.93 6.90 -11.03
C GLU A 98 -23.52 5.41 -11.02
N ARG A 99 -23.40 4.79 -12.19
CA ARG A 99 -22.94 3.39 -12.31
C ARG A 99 -21.53 3.22 -11.77
N ASN A 100 -20.60 4.10 -12.15
CA ASN A 100 -19.21 4.00 -11.71
C ASN A 100 -19.05 4.31 -10.20
N ARG A 101 -19.83 5.24 -9.63
CA ARG A 101 -19.92 5.44 -8.17
C ARG A 101 -20.46 4.20 -7.46
N ARG A 102 -21.44 3.48 -8.02
CA ARG A 102 -21.94 2.23 -7.42
C ARG A 102 -20.91 1.10 -7.48
N LEU A 103 -20.15 0.98 -8.58
CA LEU A 103 -19.02 0.03 -8.65
C LEU A 103 -17.96 0.35 -7.59
N MET A 104 -17.65 1.63 -7.37
CA MET A 104 -16.74 2.06 -6.29
C MET A 104 -17.25 1.67 -4.90
N ALA A 105 -18.56 1.87 -4.64
CA ALA A 105 -19.20 1.45 -3.40
C ALA A 105 -19.13 -0.07 -3.19
N LEU A 106 -19.36 -0.87 -4.23
CA LEU A 106 -19.20 -2.33 -4.16
C LEU A 106 -17.77 -2.77 -3.81
N ALA A 107 -16.75 -2.09 -4.36
CA ALA A 107 -15.35 -2.36 -3.98
C ALA A 107 -15.06 -2.01 -2.51
N ALA A 108 -15.62 -0.91 -2.00
CA ALA A 108 -15.52 -0.53 -0.59
C ALA A 108 -16.25 -1.53 0.33
N GLU A 109 -17.49 -1.91 0.00
CA GLU A 109 -18.29 -2.94 0.69
C GLU A 109 -17.52 -4.27 0.79
N MET A 110 -16.99 -4.77 -0.34
CA MET A 110 -16.18 -5.99 -0.37
C MET A 110 -14.93 -5.89 0.51
N THR A 111 -14.25 -4.75 0.48
CA THR A 111 -12.99 -4.56 1.22
C THR A 111 -13.23 -4.37 2.72
N GLY A 112 -14.30 -3.66 3.11
CA GLY A 112 -14.69 -3.54 4.52
C GLY A 112 -15.13 -4.88 5.09
N ALA A 113 -16.03 -5.59 4.40
CA ALA A 113 -16.58 -6.87 4.85
C ALA A 113 -15.55 -8.01 4.98
N CYS A 114 -14.51 -8.02 4.12
CA CYS A 114 -13.48 -9.07 4.14
C CYS A 114 -12.14 -8.64 4.78
N GLY A 115 -11.85 -7.33 4.84
CA GLY A 115 -10.65 -6.76 5.47
C GLY A 115 -10.85 -6.30 6.92
N GLY A 116 -12.09 -6.11 7.38
CA GLY A 116 -12.39 -5.59 8.73
C GLY A 116 -12.21 -4.08 8.89
N LEU A 117 -12.23 -3.35 7.77
CA LEU A 117 -12.09 -1.89 7.71
C LEU A 117 -13.45 -1.19 7.64
N ASP A 118 -13.50 0.06 8.10
CA ASP A 118 -14.72 0.88 8.04
C ASP A 118 -15.09 1.25 6.59
N GLU A 119 -16.23 0.75 6.12
CA GLU A 119 -16.71 0.89 4.74
C GLU A 119 -16.84 2.35 4.29
N ALA A 120 -17.36 3.23 5.17
CA ALA A 120 -17.55 4.64 4.85
C ALA A 120 -16.20 5.35 4.65
N SER A 121 -15.25 5.13 5.57
CA SER A 121 -13.88 5.62 5.47
C SER A 121 -13.15 5.08 4.23
N LEU A 122 -13.45 3.85 3.80
CA LEU A 122 -12.92 3.30 2.56
C LEU A 122 -13.50 3.99 1.33
N LEU A 123 -14.83 4.15 1.27
CA LEU A 123 -15.49 4.74 0.12
C LEU A 123 -15.03 6.19 -0.12
N ASP A 124 -14.89 6.99 0.94
CA ASP A 124 -14.34 8.34 0.84
C ASP A 124 -12.90 8.34 0.29
N ARG A 125 -12.02 7.45 0.80
CA ARG A 125 -10.63 7.30 0.31
C ARG A 125 -10.54 6.88 -1.18
N LEU A 126 -11.54 6.15 -1.67
CA LEU A 126 -11.61 5.73 -3.07
C LEU A 126 -12.20 6.83 -3.97
N LEU A 127 -13.25 7.54 -3.54
CA LEU A 127 -13.91 8.59 -4.33
C LEU A 127 -13.10 9.89 -4.44
N VAL A 128 -12.17 10.15 -3.52
CA VAL A 128 -11.25 11.30 -3.61
C VAL A 128 -10.24 11.16 -4.76
N GLN A 129 -9.93 9.93 -5.21
CA GLN A 129 -8.98 9.68 -6.28
C GLN A 129 -9.63 9.94 -7.65
N LYS A 130 -9.20 11.02 -8.32
CA LYS A 130 -9.64 11.40 -9.67
C LYS A 130 -8.64 10.92 -10.72
N GLY A 131 -9.12 10.73 -11.95
CA GLY A 131 -8.30 10.25 -13.06
C GLY A 131 -8.19 8.73 -13.12
N TYR A 132 -7.41 8.23 -14.09
CA TYR A 132 -7.18 6.80 -14.31
C TYR A 132 -6.52 6.14 -13.08
N ALA A 133 -6.92 4.93 -12.73
CA ALA A 133 -6.32 4.19 -11.62
C ALA A 133 -4.93 3.62 -11.99
N THR A 134 -3.89 4.06 -11.29
CA THR A 134 -2.53 3.50 -11.42
C THR A 134 -2.07 2.87 -10.11
N PRO A 135 -1.11 1.93 -10.14
CA PRO A 135 -0.33 1.60 -8.96
C PRO A 135 0.32 2.86 -8.37
N LYS A 136 0.44 2.91 -7.05
CA LYS A 136 1.24 3.92 -6.34
C LYS A 136 2.74 3.64 -6.52
N VAL A 137 3.57 4.63 -6.24
CA VAL A 137 5.03 4.50 -6.31
C VAL A 137 5.61 4.71 -4.92
N ASP A 138 6.25 3.67 -4.37
CA ASP A 138 7.09 3.75 -3.17
C ASP A 138 8.56 3.79 -3.63
N VAL A 139 9.34 4.72 -3.09
CA VAL A 139 10.78 4.85 -3.37
C VAL A 139 11.57 4.45 -2.14
N ARG A 140 12.70 3.75 -2.32
CA ARG A 140 13.57 3.32 -1.21
C ARG A 140 15.03 3.60 -1.52
N GLY A 141 15.71 4.15 -0.54
CA GLY A 141 17.11 4.53 -0.57
C GLY A 141 18.03 3.47 0.03
N ALA A 142 18.92 2.91 -0.78
CA ALA A 142 20.00 2.05 -0.33
C ALA A 142 21.32 2.84 -0.36
N ALA A 143 21.51 3.70 0.65
CA ALA A 143 22.78 4.39 0.87
C ALA A 143 23.79 3.43 1.52
N VAL A 144 25.03 3.41 1.02
CA VAL A 144 26.06 2.45 1.45
C VAL A 144 27.34 3.15 1.88
N ARG A 145 27.91 2.71 3.00
CA ARG A 145 29.20 3.15 3.55
C ARG A 145 29.94 1.94 4.11
N ASP A 146 31.19 1.74 3.71
CA ASP A 146 32.06 0.64 4.16
C ASP A 146 31.41 -0.76 4.02
N GLY A 147 30.70 -0.99 2.91
CA GLY A 147 29.97 -2.23 2.65
C GLY A 147 28.72 -2.45 3.50
N ARG A 148 28.34 -1.49 4.35
CA ARG A 148 27.14 -1.51 5.20
C ARG A 148 26.05 -0.63 4.61
N ILE A 149 24.81 -1.09 4.70
CA ILE A 149 23.61 -0.36 4.27
C ILE A 149 23.08 0.52 5.40
N LEU A 150 22.69 1.75 5.06
CA LEU A 150 21.90 2.62 5.90
C LEU A 150 20.50 2.02 6.10
N LEU A 151 20.08 1.91 7.36
CA LEU A 151 18.70 1.62 7.74
C LEU A 151 18.24 2.64 8.78
N VAL A 152 16.93 2.89 8.78
CA VAL A 152 16.23 3.70 9.78
C VAL A 152 15.25 2.82 10.55
N ARG A 153 15.05 3.09 11.85
CA ARG A 153 14.08 2.37 12.69
C ARG A 153 12.77 3.14 12.75
N GLU A 154 11.71 2.50 12.27
CA GLU A 154 10.34 3.01 12.29
C GLU A 154 9.76 3.09 13.70
N ALA A 155 9.28 4.28 14.10
CA ALA A 155 8.53 4.45 15.35
C ALA A 155 7.22 3.63 15.36
N SER A 156 6.64 3.36 14.18
CA SER A 156 5.34 2.71 14.02
C SER A 156 5.30 1.22 14.37
N ASP A 157 6.40 0.49 14.15
CA ASP A 157 6.50 -0.96 14.42
C ASP A 157 7.79 -1.39 15.14
N GLY A 158 8.68 -0.44 15.47
CA GLY A 158 9.95 -0.67 16.15
C GLY A 158 10.99 -1.43 15.31
N ARG A 159 10.77 -1.57 14.00
CA ARG A 159 11.60 -2.36 13.08
C ARG A 159 12.35 -1.48 12.11
N TRP A 160 13.30 -2.08 11.41
CA TRP A 160 14.19 -1.36 10.52
C TRP A 160 13.78 -1.48 9.05
N CYS A 161 14.04 -0.44 8.27
CA CYS A 161 13.86 -0.45 6.82
C CYS A 161 14.89 0.44 6.12
N LEU A 162 15.03 0.24 4.81
CA LEU A 162 15.62 1.23 3.92
C LEU A 162 14.79 2.52 4.03
N PRO A 163 15.43 3.68 4.20
CA PRO A 163 14.73 4.95 4.21
C PRO A 163 13.93 5.17 2.91
N GLY A 164 12.80 5.86 2.99
CA GLY A 164 11.89 6.10 1.88
C GLY A 164 10.41 6.01 2.22
N GLY A 165 9.60 6.39 1.23
CA GLY A 165 8.17 6.55 1.40
C GLY A 165 7.43 6.54 0.06
N TRP A 166 6.24 7.12 0.06
CA TRP A 166 5.48 7.36 -1.17
C TRP A 166 6.13 8.50 -1.96
N ALA A 167 6.22 8.37 -3.28
CA ALA A 167 6.65 9.48 -4.12
C ALA A 167 5.56 10.57 -4.16
N ASP A 168 5.94 11.80 -3.81
CA ASP A 168 5.02 12.95 -3.80
C ASP A 168 4.74 13.49 -5.20
N VAL A 169 3.58 14.13 -5.34
CA VAL A 169 3.17 14.77 -6.60
C VAL A 169 4.02 16.02 -6.83
N GLY A 170 4.87 15.97 -7.85
CA GLY A 170 5.79 17.06 -8.21
C GLY A 170 7.26 16.68 -8.05
N ASP A 171 7.56 15.67 -7.23
CA ASP A 171 8.92 15.15 -7.09
C ASP A 171 9.33 14.35 -8.34
N SER A 172 10.59 14.49 -8.73
CA SER A 172 11.24 13.48 -9.58
C SER A 172 11.55 12.24 -8.73
N PRO A 173 11.63 11.01 -9.30
CA PRO A 173 11.92 9.81 -8.52
C PRO A 173 13.24 9.87 -7.74
N VAL A 174 14.23 10.59 -8.28
CA VAL A 174 15.51 10.88 -7.60
C VAL A 174 15.32 11.94 -6.50
N GLY A 175 14.55 13.00 -6.78
CA GLY A 175 14.21 14.04 -5.78
C GLY A 175 13.54 13.44 -4.54
N ALA A 176 12.52 12.61 -4.74
CA ALA A 176 11.82 11.92 -3.67
C ALA A 176 12.78 11.07 -2.82
N VAL A 177 13.57 10.17 -3.41
CA VAL A 177 14.45 9.30 -2.60
C VAL A 177 15.58 10.06 -1.89
N VAL A 178 16.09 11.15 -2.47
CA VAL A 178 17.08 12.02 -1.83
C VAL A 178 16.46 12.80 -0.67
N ARG A 179 15.24 13.35 -0.85
CA ARG A 179 14.46 14.01 0.20
C ARG A 179 14.22 13.08 1.38
N GLU A 180 13.66 11.90 1.11
CA GLU A 180 13.33 10.91 2.14
C GLU A 180 14.56 10.44 2.93
N ILE A 181 15.69 10.12 2.26
CA ILE A 181 16.92 9.78 2.97
C ILE A 181 17.35 10.91 3.90
N ARG A 182 17.30 12.16 3.44
CA ARG A 182 17.72 13.32 4.23
C ARG A 182 16.81 13.56 5.43
N GLU A 183 15.50 13.48 5.24
CA GLU A 183 14.49 13.68 6.29
C GLU A 183 14.49 12.57 7.35
N GLU A 184 14.63 11.31 6.92
CA GLU A 184 14.59 10.15 7.82
C GLU A 184 15.93 9.81 8.50
N SER A 185 17.07 10.29 7.96
CA SER A 185 18.40 9.88 8.43
C SER A 185 19.43 10.99 8.64
N GLY A 186 19.19 12.20 8.13
CA GLY A 186 20.14 13.32 8.17
C GLY A 186 21.30 13.26 7.16
N PHE A 187 21.39 12.21 6.34
CA PHE A 187 22.43 12.09 5.31
C PHE A 187 22.05 12.76 3.99
N ASP A 188 23.00 13.51 3.41
CA ASP A 188 22.92 13.96 2.03
C ASP A 188 23.49 12.88 1.10
N VAL A 189 22.81 12.63 -0.02
CA VAL A 189 23.14 11.53 -0.93
C VAL A 189 23.06 11.90 -2.40
N ARG A 190 23.80 11.14 -3.21
CA ARG A 190 23.73 11.12 -4.66
C ARG A 190 23.26 9.74 -5.14
N THR A 191 22.12 9.68 -5.83
CA THR A 191 21.65 8.45 -6.46
C THR A 191 22.58 8.02 -7.60
N THR A 192 22.92 6.72 -7.66
CA THR A 192 23.87 6.17 -8.64
C THR A 192 23.19 5.27 -9.68
N LYS A 193 22.28 4.38 -9.27
CA LYS A 193 21.44 3.57 -10.18
C LYS A 193 20.19 3.04 -9.49
N VAL A 194 19.22 2.57 -10.28
CA VAL A 194 18.12 1.74 -9.77
C VAL A 194 18.65 0.32 -9.55
N ALA A 195 18.58 -0.19 -8.32
CA ALA A 195 18.86 -1.59 -7.99
C ALA A 195 17.74 -2.48 -8.54
N GLY A 196 16.48 -2.17 -8.23
CA GLY A 196 15.37 -2.91 -8.81
C GLY A 196 14.02 -2.25 -8.69
N VAL A 197 13.10 -2.73 -9.52
CA VAL A 197 11.67 -2.39 -9.52
C VAL A 197 10.90 -3.65 -9.11
N PHE A 198 10.14 -3.54 -8.01
CA PHE A 198 9.47 -4.65 -7.35
C PHE A 198 7.95 -4.42 -7.26
N ASP A 199 7.16 -5.49 -7.25
CA ASP A 199 5.75 -5.45 -6.87
C ASP A 199 5.68 -5.43 -5.33
N ALA A 200 5.27 -4.31 -4.75
CA ALA A 200 5.33 -4.11 -3.30
C ALA A 200 4.39 -5.03 -2.50
N ASN A 201 3.46 -5.73 -3.16
CA ASN A 201 2.36 -6.46 -2.52
C ASN A 201 2.58 -7.96 -2.31
N ARG A 202 3.72 -8.53 -2.70
CA ARG A 202 3.85 -10.00 -2.88
C ARG A 202 4.29 -10.82 -1.66
N ASP A 203 4.59 -10.21 -0.53
CA ASP A 203 5.08 -10.92 0.67
C ASP A 203 3.99 -11.49 1.61
N GLY A 204 2.91 -12.03 1.02
CA GLY A 204 1.88 -12.80 1.73
C GLY A 204 0.95 -11.98 2.65
N ARG A 205 1.13 -10.67 2.73
CA ARG A 205 0.17 -9.70 3.27
C ARG A 205 0.05 -8.53 2.30
N PRO A 206 -0.98 -8.48 1.45
CA PRO A 206 -1.18 -7.35 0.54
C PRO A 206 -1.46 -6.06 1.34
N LEU A 207 -1.03 -4.90 0.83
CA LEU A 207 -1.50 -3.61 1.29
C LEU A 207 -3.03 -3.56 1.17
N GLU A 208 -3.74 -3.22 2.23
CA GLU A 208 -5.17 -3.54 2.35
C GLU A 208 -6.05 -2.89 1.26
N LEU A 209 -5.64 -1.74 0.70
CA LEU A 209 -6.34 -1.06 -0.40
C LEU A 209 -5.56 -1.00 -1.72
N PHE A 210 -4.27 -0.68 -1.70
CA PHE A 210 -3.59 -0.17 -2.90
C PHE A 210 -2.62 -1.17 -3.55
N HIS A 211 -2.51 -1.10 -4.88
CA HIS A 211 -1.34 -1.64 -5.59
C HIS A 211 -0.22 -0.60 -5.61
N ALA A 212 1.02 -1.05 -5.51
CA ALA A 212 2.19 -0.20 -5.53
C ALA A 212 3.38 -0.90 -6.18
N PHE A 213 4.15 -0.15 -6.96
CA PHE A 213 5.50 -0.51 -7.36
C PHE A 213 6.49 0.11 -6.39
N LYS A 214 7.56 -0.63 -6.08
CA LYS A 214 8.65 -0.21 -5.19
C LYS A 214 9.92 -0.08 -6.00
N ILE A 215 10.47 1.12 -6.09
CA ILE A 215 11.72 1.42 -6.80
C ILE A 215 12.83 1.59 -5.77
N ILE A 216 13.87 0.75 -5.86
CA ILE A 216 15.01 0.80 -4.95
C ILE A 216 16.18 1.44 -5.66
N PHE A 217 16.67 2.56 -5.12
CA PHE A 217 17.81 3.31 -5.64
C PHE A 217 19.05 3.00 -4.81
N LEU A 218 20.18 2.74 -5.46
CA LEU A 218 21.48 2.79 -4.81
C LEU A 218 21.91 4.25 -4.69
N CYS A 219 22.46 4.60 -3.53
CA CYS A 219 22.89 5.95 -3.22
C CYS A 219 24.31 5.94 -2.62
N GLU A 220 25.10 6.94 -3.00
CA GLU A 220 26.36 7.29 -2.37
C GLU A 220 26.10 8.40 -1.34
N ILE A 221 26.71 8.33 -0.16
CA ILE A 221 26.63 9.40 0.85
C ILE A 221 27.64 10.48 0.49
N THR A 222 27.16 11.70 0.32
CA THR A 222 27.95 12.88 -0.06
C THR A 222 28.13 13.89 1.08
N GLY A 223 27.35 13.75 2.16
CA GLY A 223 27.41 14.64 3.32
C GLY A 223 26.38 14.27 4.39
N GLY A 224 26.21 15.16 5.36
CA GLY A 224 25.29 14.96 6.49
C GLY A 224 25.78 13.98 7.55
N GLU A 225 25.00 13.84 8.61
CA GLU A 225 25.29 12.97 9.75
C GLU A 225 24.00 12.32 10.29
N ALA A 226 24.16 11.22 11.03
CA ALA A 226 23.06 10.41 11.50
C ALA A 226 22.15 11.20 12.46
N THR A 227 21.02 11.68 11.94
CA THR A 227 20.08 12.56 12.64
C THR A 227 18.74 11.84 12.77
N PRO A 228 18.38 11.35 13.97
CA PRO A 228 17.07 10.77 14.21
C PRO A 228 15.94 11.78 14.04
N SER A 229 14.78 11.31 13.58
CA SER A 229 13.54 12.09 13.54
C SER A 229 12.50 11.55 14.52
N HIS A 230 11.34 12.21 14.60
CA HIS A 230 10.19 11.70 15.35
C HIS A 230 9.64 10.38 14.76
N GLU A 231 9.70 10.22 13.43
CA GLU A 231 9.22 9.02 12.73
C GLU A 231 10.29 7.92 12.69
N THR A 232 11.56 8.34 12.69
CA THR A 232 12.75 7.48 12.63
C THR A 232 13.70 7.71 13.82
N PRO A 233 13.33 7.25 15.03
CA PRO A 233 14.10 7.49 16.26
C PRO A 233 15.51 6.87 16.31
N GLU A 234 15.88 5.98 15.38
CA GLU A 234 17.25 5.45 15.29
C GLU A 234 17.70 5.32 13.81
N VAL A 235 18.98 5.62 13.57
CA VAL A 235 19.62 5.65 12.26
C VAL A 235 20.96 4.92 12.37
N ALA A 236 21.19 3.86 11.59
CA ALA A 236 22.41 3.04 11.73
C ALA A 236 22.79 2.27 10.46
N PHE A 237 24.03 1.79 10.43
CA PHE A 237 24.63 1.05 9.30
C PHE A 237 24.84 -0.42 9.64
N PHE A 238 24.23 -1.31 8.85
CA PHE A 238 24.26 -2.76 9.07
C PHE A 238 24.86 -3.51 7.89
N PRO A 239 25.52 -4.67 8.12
CA PRO A 239 25.88 -5.57 7.03
C PRO A 239 24.60 -6.07 6.30
N PRO A 240 24.55 -6.08 4.96
CA PRO A 240 23.38 -6.57 4.21
C PRO A 240 22.96 -8.02 4.54
N ASP A 241 23.91 -8.84 4.99
CA ASP A 241 23.69 -10.24 5.40
C ASP A 241 23.25 -10.41 6.87
N ALA A 242 23.39 -9.37 7.69
CA ALA A 242 23.02 -9.37 9.10
C ALA A 242 22.19 -8.13 9.49
N PRO A 243 21.05 -7.89 8.82
CA PRO A 243 20.16 -6.81 9.19
C PRO A 243 19.45 -7.09 10.53
N PRO A 244 19.09 -6.05 11.29
CA PRO A 244 18.17 -6.17 12.43
C PRO A 244 16.75 -6.54 11.95
N PRO A 245 15.80 -6.82 12.87
CA PRO A 245 14.43 -7.18 12.50
C PRO A 245 13.77 -6.14 11.58
N LEU A 246 13.42 -6.57 10.36
CA LEU A 246 12.93 -5.68 9.30
C LEU A 246 11.41 -5.42 9.38
N SER A 247 11.01 -4.21 8.98
CA SER A 247 9.64 -3.85 8.66
C SER A 247 9.30 -4.41 7.27
N ARG A 248 8.80 -5.64 7.22
CA ARG A 248 8.76 -6.47 5.99
C ARG A 248 7.99 -5.85 4.82
N ASN A 249 6.95 -5.04 5.09
CA ASN A 249 6.18 -4.36 4.05
C ASN A 249 6.96 -3.20 3.40
N ARG A 250 7.88 -2.57 4.14
CA ARG A 250 8.76 -1.49 3.66
C ARG A 250 10.01 -2.07 3.01
N THR A 251 10.69 -2.97 3.72
CA THR A 251 11.92 -3.64 3.28
C THR A 251 11.85 -5.13 3.57
N HIS A 252 11.83 -5.94 2.50
CA HIS A 252 11.91 -7.39 2.58
C HIS A 252 13.35 -7.88 2.35
N PRO A 253 13.79 -9.01 2.93
CA PRO A 253 15.10 -9.59 2.66
C PRO A 253 15.47 -9.74 1.18
N ARG A 254 14.51 -9.95 0.27
CA ARG A 254 14.77 -10.00 -1.19
C ARG A 254 15.36 -8.69 -1.74
N HIS A 255 14.98 -7.55 -1.16
CA HIS A 255 15.51 -6.24 -1.54
C HIS A 255 16.99 -6.11 -1.14
N LEU A 256 17.33 -6.54 0.09
CA LEU A 256 18.71 -6.52 0.57
C LEU A 256 19.59 -7.52 -0.17
N ALA A 257 19.05 -8.68 -0.55
CA ALA A 257 19.74 -9.65 -1.40
C ALA A 257 20.07 -9.07 -2.79
N GLU A 258 19.17 -8.28 -3.39
CA GLU A 258 19.46 -7.64 -4.69
C GLU A 258 20.47 -6.48 -4.55
N ILE A 259 20.34 -5.65 -3.50
CA ILE A 259 21.36 -4.63 -3.17
C ILE A 259 22.74 -5.29 -3.01
N LYS A 260 22.84 -6.38 -2.26
CA LYS A 260 24.10 -7.13 -2.10
C LYS A 260 24.67 -7.62 -3.44
N ARG A 261 23.83 -8.09 -4.38
CA ARG A 261 24.29 -8.49 -5.72
C ARG A 261 24.86 -7.31 -6.51
N HIS A 262 24.31 -6.10 -6.38
CA HIS A 262 24.88 -4.90 -7.00
C HIS A 262 26.14 -4.37 -6.30
N LEU A 263 26.31 -4.65 -5.00
CA LEU A 263 27.55 -4.32 -4.28
C LEU A 263 28.68 -5.29 -4.63
N ALA A 264 28.36 -6.54 -4.96
CA ALA A 264 29.32 -7.52 -5.47
C ALA A 264 29.65 -7.32 -6.97
N ASP A 265 28.71 -6.80 -7.75
CA ASP A 265 28.87 -6.51 -9.18
C ASP A 265 28.30 -5.13 -9.53
N ALA A 266 29.20 -4.15 -9.70
CA ALA A 266 28.83 -2.79 -10.08
C ALA A 266 28.23 -2.69 -11.49
N ALA A 267 28.62 -3.59 -12.41
CA ALA A 267 28.09 -3.64 -13.78
C ALA A 267 26.71 -4.32 -13.87
N ARG A 268 26.26 -4.98 -12.79
CA ARG A 268 24.94 -5.62 -12.69
C ARG A 268 23.81 -4.67 -13.08
N MET A 269 23.08 -5.06 -14.12
CA MET A 269 21.86 -4.43 -14.61
C MET A 269 20.74 -4.44 -13.56
N THR A 270 19.89 -3.42 -13.59
CA THR A 270 18.70 -3.29 -12.75
C THR A 270 17.81 -4.52 -12.79
N TYR A 271 17.34 -4.97 -11.63
CA TYR A 271 16.40 -6.07 -11.48
C TYR A 271 14.95 -5.63 -11.70
N PHE A 272 14.14 -6.51 -12.32
CA PHE A 272 12.71 -6.31 -12.54
C PHE A 272 11.96 -7.58 -12.10
N GLU A 273 10.88 -7.43 -11.33
CA GLU A 273 10.02 -8.51 -10.80
C GLU A 273 8.84 -8.89 -11.71
#